data_AF-A0A928ZYF4-F1
#
_entry.id   AF-A0A928ZYF4-F1
#
_cell.length_a   1.000
_cell.length_b   1.000
_cell.length_c   1.000
_cell.angle_alpha   90.00
_cell.angle_beta   90.00
_cell.angle_gamma   90.00
#
_symmetry.space_group_name_H-M   'P 1'
#
loop_
_entity.id
_entity.type
_entity.pdbx_description
1 polymer ?
#
loop_
_entity_poly.entity_id
_entity_poly.type
_entity_poly.pdbx_seq_one_letter_code
_entity_poly.pdbx_strand_id
1 'polypeptide(L)'
;MAFSPEFLLHRQSILDVTYAPCQSKLSPWLAPLVYKFGEDVLLPNVFKTIRITGQENIPTSGPVVFAPTHRSRWDALLIGLVGHQTTGRYLRFMVTADECVGLQG
;
A
#
# COMPACT_ATOMS: atom_id res chain seq x y z
N MET A 1 3.23 27.21 17.55
CA MET A 1 2.48 27.01 16.30
C MET A 1 1.19 26.29 16.66
N ALA A 2 0.08 27.03 16.75
CA ALA A 2 -1.22 26.46 17.10
C ALA A 2 -1.93 26.05 15.81
N PHE A 3 -2.39 24.80 15.74
CA PHE A 3 -3.25 24.33 14.67
C PHE A 3 -4.60 25.06 14.77
N SER A 4 -5.06 25.63 13.65
CA SER A 4 -6.37 26.28 13.57
C SER A 4 -7.49 25.26 13.85
N PRO A 5 -8.47 25.58 14.73
CA PRO A 5 -9.54 24.65 15.11
C PRO A 5 -10.55 24.36 13.99
N GLU A 6 -10.46 25.06 12.84
CA GLU A 6 -11.41 24.89 11.73
C GLU A 6 -11.25 23.57 10.95
N PHE A 7 -10.16 22.83 11.15
CA PHE A 7 -9.99 21.52 10.50
C PHE A 7 -10.95 20.44 11.02
N LEU A 8 -11.60 20.66 12.18
CA LEU A 8 -12.40 19.64 12.86
C LEU A 8 -13.91 19.67 12.54
N LEU A 9 -14.41 20.62 11.75
CA LEU A 9 -15.86 20.84 11.59
C LEU A 9 -16.47 20.48 10.23
N HIS A 10 -15.73 19.91 9.29
CA HIS A 10 -16.30 19.44 8.03
C HIS A 10 -16.33 17.92 7.95
N ARG A 11 -17.10 17.29 8.84
CA ARG A 11 -17.56 15.91 8.61
C ARG A 11 -18.56 15.96 7.46
N GLN A 12 -18.06 15.84 6.23
CA GLN A 12 -18.91 15.57 5.08
C GLN A 12 -19.72 14.30 5.37
N SER A 13 -21.02 14.38 5.14
CA SER A 13 -21.92 13.23 5.09
C SER A 13 -21.28 12.17 4.19
N ILE A 14 -20.94 11.01 4.76
CA ILE A 14 -20.29 9.88 4.05
C ILE A 14 -21.21 9.33 2.93
N LEU A 15 -22.48 9.73 2.90
CA LEU A 15 -23.52 9.13 2.06
C LEU A 15 -23.43 9.52 0.58
N ASP A 16 -22.68 10.54 0.18
CA ASP A 16 -22.62 11.03 -1.21
C ASP A 16 -21.19 11.22 -1.76
N VAL A 17 -20.19 10.48 -1.25
CA VAL A 17 -18.86 10.49 -1.87
C VAL A 17 -18.91 9.66 -3.15
N THR A 18 -19.04 10.34 -4.29
CA THR A 18 -18.91 9.71 -5.60
C THR A 18 -17.43 9.46 -5.87
N TYR A 19 -16.99 8.21 -5.72
CA TYR A 19 -15.61 7.82 -6.00
C TYR A 19 -15.37 7.86 -7.51
N ALA A 20 -14.63 8.87 -7.99
CA ALA A 20 -14.13 8.85 -9.35
C ALA A 20 -13.16 7.66 -9.51
N PRO A 21 -13.35 6.77 -10.48
CA PRO A 21 -12.47 5.63 -10.68
C PRO A 21 -11.09 6.11 -11.13
N CYS A 22 -10.14 6.13 -10.19
CA CYS A 22 -8.72 6.26 -10.52
C CYS A 22 -8.25 4.95 -11.17
N GLN A 23 -8.17 4.95 -12.51
CA GLN A 23 -7.62 3.86 -13.30
C GLN A 23 -6.10 3.80 -13.15
N SER A 24 -5.64 3.15 -12.09
CA SER A 24 -4.28 2.63 -12.02
C SER A 24 -4.15 1.50 -13.05
N LYS A 25 -3.33 1.70 -14.09
CA LYS A 25 -3.08 0.67 -15.11
C LYS A 25 -2.00 -0.29 -14.62
N LEU A 26 -2.39 -1.31 -13.88
CA LEU A 26 -1.53 -2.48 -13.66
C LEU A 26 -1.82 -3.50 -14.77
N SER A 27 -0.77 -4.07 -15.35
CA SER A 27 -0.93 -5.15 -16.33
C SER A 27 -1.49 -6.39 -15.64
N PRO A 28 -2.64 -6.94 -16.09
CA PRO A 28 -3.28 -8.09 -15.45
C PRO A 28 -2.42 -9.35 -15.43
N TRP A 29 -1.49 -9.47 -16.38
CA TRP A 29 -0.59 -10.62 -16.50
C TRP A 29 0.76 -10.38 -15.81
N LEU A 30 1.29 -9.16 -15.91
CA LEU A 30 2.62 -8.87 -15.36
C LEU A 30 2.56 -8.71 -13.83
N ALA A 31 1.51 -8.10 -13.30
CA ALA A 31 1.36 -7.89 -11.85
C ALA A 31 1.47 -9.19 -11.03
N PRO A 32 0.71 -10.27 -11.31
CA PRO A 32 0.83 -11.50 -10.54
C PRO A 32 2.22 -12.14 -10.69
N LEU A 33 2.86 -12.04 -11.86
CA LEU A 33 4.20 -12.57 -12.09
C LEU A 33 5.25 -11.82 -11.26
N VAL A 34 5.17 -10.48 -11.22
CA VAL A 34 6.06 -9.63 -10.41
C VAL A 34 5.86 -9.87 -8.92
N TYR A 35 4.62 -9.99 -8.45
CA TYR A 35 4.33 -10.28 -7.05
C TYR A 35 4.87 -11.65 -6.63
N LYS A 36 4.66 -12.68 -7.46
CA LYS A 36 5.21 -14.02 -7.23
C LYS A 36 6.74 -14.01 -7.20
N PHE A 37 7.37 -13.30 -8.12
CA PHE A 37 8.83 -13.13 -8.10
C PHE A 37 9.32 -12.40 -6.83
N GLY A 38 8.60 -11.36 -6.42
CA GLY A 38 8.87 -10.62 -5.18
C GLY A 38 8.85 -11.52 -3.95
N GLU A 39 7.82 -12.36 -3.84
CA GLU A 39 7.64 -13.31 -2.74
C GLU A 39 8.67 -14.45 -2.75
N ASP A 40 8.83 -15.12 -3.89
CA ASP A 40 9.59 -16.37 -3.96
C ASP A 40 11.10 -16.14 -4.12
N VAL A 41 11.50 -15.00 -4.69
CA VAL A 41 12.90 -14.73 -5.05
C VAL A 41 13.42 -13.50 -4.31
N LEU A 42 12.77 -12.36 -4.43
CA LEU A 42 13.33 -11.11 -3.92
C LEU A 42 13.41 -11.12 -2.38
N LEU A 43 12.30 -11.44 -1.70
CA LEU A 43 12.22 -11.40 -0.24
C LEU A 43 13.21 -12.35 0.46
N PRO A 44 13.33 -13.65 0.09
CA PRO A 44 14.26 -14.56 0.74
C PRO A 44 15.73 -14.19 0.54
N ASN A 45 16.05 -13.52 -0.57
CA ASN A 45 17.43 -13.08 -0.86
C ASN A 45 17.80 -11.76 -0.16
N VAL A 46 16.82 -10.90 0.13
CA VAL A 46 17.05 -9.61 0.84
C VAL A 46 16.97 -9.78 2.35
N PHE A 47 16.05 -10.62 2.85
CA PHE A 47 15.79 -10.78 4.28
C PHE A 47 16.13 -12.19 4.75
N LYS A 48 17.01 -12.28 5.75
CA LYS A 48 17.36 -13.56 6.39
C LYS A 48 16.16 -14.23 7.07
N THR A 49 15.27 -13.45 7.67
CA THR A 49 14.07 -13.96 8.34
C THR A 49 12.99 -12.89 8.32
N ILE A 50 11.80 -13.27 7.87
CA ILE A 50 10.61 -12.42 7.85
C ILE A 50 9.60 -13.04 8.81
N ARG A 51 9.16 -12.28 9.81
CA ARG A 51 8.10 -12.69 10.72
C ARG A 51 6.97 -11.67 10.65
N ILE A 52 5.83 -12.10 10.14
CA ILE A 52 4.63 -11.28 10.02
C ILE A 52 3.63 -11.76 11.06
N THR A 53 3.08 -10.84 11.84
CA THR A 53 2.10 -11.11 12.90
C THR A 53 0.93 -10.16 12.76
N GLY A 54 -0.27 -10.58 13.17
CA GLY A 54 -1.44 -9.69 13.18
C GLY A 54 -2.12 -9.53 11.82
N GLN A 55 -1.88 -10.43 10.86
CA GLN A 55 -2.49 -10.35 9.52
C GLN A 55 -4.02 -10.47 9.57
N GLU A 56 -4.54 -11.18 10.56
CA GLU A 56 -5.97 -11.33 10.85
C GLU A 56 -6.67 -9.99 11.15
N ASN A 57 -5.90 -8.96 11.52
CA ASN A 57 -6.44 -7.62 11.78
C ASN A 57 -6.61 -6.78 10.51
N ILE A 58 -6.19 -7.28 9.35
CA ILE A 58 -6.31 -6.56 8.08
C ILE A 58 -7.75 -6.66 7.58
N PRO A 59 -8.48 -5.54 7.44
CA PRO A 59 -9.86 -5.58 6.95
C PRO A 59 -9.90 -6.09 5.51
N THR A 60 -10.69 -7.13 5.25
CA THR A 60 -10.87 -7.71 3.91
C THR A 60 -11.95 -7.01 3.09
N SER A 61 -12.79 -6.21 3.73
CA SER A 61 -13.85 -5.41 3.10
C SER A 61 -13.69 -3.92 3.38
N GLY A 62 -14.24 -3.11 2.48
CA GLY A 62 -14.16 -1.64 2.56
C GLY A 62 -12.78 -1.06 2.21
N PRO A 63 -12.68 0.29 2.16
CA PRO A 63 -11.41 0.99 1.95
C PRO A 63 -10.47 0.81 3.15
N VAL A 64 -9.17 0.59 2.89
CA VAL A 64 -8.13 0.46 3.92
C VAL A 64 -6.94 1.34 3.54
N VAL A 65 -6.41 2.07 4.52
CA VAL A 65 -5.16 2.82 4.40
C VAL A 65 -4.16 2.22 5.38
N PHE A 66 -3.03 1.74 4.87
CA PHE A 66 -1.89 1.37 5.70
C PHE A 66 -1.06 2.63 5.98
N ALA A 67 -0.79 2.89 7.27
CA ALA A 67 0.04 4.00 7.72
C ALA A 67 1.28 3.44 8.47
N PRO A 68 2.20 2.76 7.75
CA PRO A 68 3.39 2.20 8.36
C PRO A 68 4.36 3.29 8.82
N THR A 69 5.18 2.99 9.82
CA THR A 69 6.39 3.78 10.07
C THR A 69 7.40 3.49 8.95
N HIS A 70 7.85 4.51 8.22
CA HIS A 70 8.82 4.33 7.14
C HIS A 70 10.23 4.08 7.71
N ARG A 71 10.79 2.92 7.40
CA ARG A 71 12.08 2.43 7.89
C ARG A 71 13.04 2.13 6.76
N SER A 72 12.55 1.76 5.58
CA SER A 72 13.39 1.37 4.45
C SER A 72 12.68 1.50 3.11
N ARG A 73 13.44 1.52 2.01
CA ARG A 73 12.88 1.43 0.65
C ARG A 73 12.12 0.12 0.39
N TRP A 74 12.41 -0.92 1.16
CA TRP A 74 11.76 -2.23 1.05
C TRP A 74 10.37 -2.27 1.68
N ASP A 75 9.96 -1.22 2.41
CA ASP A 75 8.67 -1.19 3.11
C ASP A 75 7.50 -1.34 2.14
N ALA A 76 7.57 -0.67 0.98
CA ALA A 76 6.52 -0.75 -0.04
C ALA A 76 6.36 -2.17 -0.58
N LEU A 77 7.48 -2.90 -0.77
CA LEU A 77 7.45 -4.29 -1.23
C LEU A 77 6.85 -5.21 -0.17
N LEU A 78 7.33 -5.12 1.08
CA LEU A 78 6.82 -5.96 2.18
C LEU A 78 5.32 -5.72 2.42
N ILE A 79 4.91 -4.45 2.54
CA ILE A 79 3.51 -4.10 2.81
C ILE A 79 2.62 -4.43 1.62
N GLY A 80 3.12 -4.21 0.40
CA GLY A 80 2.44 -4.58 -0.84
C GLY A 80 2.16 -6.08 -0.91
N LEU A 81 3.17 -6.90 -0.64
CA LEU A 81 3.06 -8.36 -0.65
C LEU A 81 2.11 -8.87 0.44
N VAL A 82 2.26 -8.42 1.69
CA VAL A 82 1.36 -8.81 2.78
C VAL A 82 -0.07 -8.38 2.49
N GLY A 83 -0.27 -7.12 2.08
CA GLY A 83 -1.60 -6.62 1.74
C GLY A 83 -2.25 -7.38 0.59
N HIS A 84 -1.46 -7.78 -0.42
CA HIS A 84 -1.94 -8.60 -1.53
C HIS A 84 -2.28 -10.03 -1.10
N GLN A 85 -1.42 -10.68 -0.33
CA GLN A 85 -1.66 -12.04 0.19
C GLN A 85 -2.91 -12.12 1.06
N THR A 86 -3.11 -11.14 1.94
CA THR A 86 -4.25 -11.15 2.87
C THR A 86 -5.57 -10.73 2.20
N THR A 87 -5.53 -9.87 1.19
CA THR A 87 -6.75 -9.20 0.70
C THR A 87 -7.01 -9.40 -0.80
N GLY A 88 -6.06 -9.96 -1.55
CA GLY A 88 -6.09 -10.06 -3.01
C GLY A 88 -5.95 -8.71 -3.73
N ARG A 89 -5.82 -7.60 -3.00
CA ARG A 89 -5.77 -6.25 -3.57
C ARG A 89 -4.35 -5.84 -3.87
N TYR A 90 -4.14 -5.14 -4.98
CA TYR A 90 -2.88 -4.45 -5.26
C TYR A 90 -2.88 -3.11 -4.55
N LEU A 91 -1.92 -2.91 -3.65
CA LEU A 91 -1.82 -1.69 -2.85
C LEU A 91 -1.33 -0.52 -3.71
N ARG A 92 -1.75 0.69 -3.32
CA ARG A 92 -1.30 1.94 -3.91
C ARG A 92 -0.49 2.70 -2.86
N PHE A 93 0.65 3.23 -3.28
CA PHE A 93 1.54 3.97 -2.40
C PHE A 93 1.40 5.46 -2.68
N MET A 94 1.31 6.24 -1.61
CA MET A 94 1.45 7.69 -1.69
C MET A 94 2.94 7.99 -1.59
N VAL A 95 3.49 8.52 -2.67
CA VAL A 95 4.92 8.79 -2.83
C VAL A 95 5.10 10.09 -3.61
N THR A 96 6.17 10.82 -3.34
CA THR A 96 6.52 12.01 -4.12
C THR A 96 6.99 11.61 -5.50
N ALA A 97 6.68 12.42 -6.53
CA ALA A 97 7.05 12.11 -7.91
C ALA A 97 8.56 11.89 -8.08
N ASP A 98 9.38 12.62 -7.33
CA ASP A 98 10.85 12.52 -7.40
C ASP A 98 11.39 11.16 -6.94
N GLU A 99 10.68 10.45 -6.06
CA GLU A 99 11.05 9.10 -5.62
C GLU A 99 10.67 8.02 -6.66
N CYS A 100 9.88 8.39 -7.67
CA CYS A 100 9.53 7.54 -8.82
C CYS A 100 10.41 7.81 -10.05
N VAL A 101 11.59 8.41 -9.87
CA VAL A 101 12.52 8.70 -10.97
C VAL A 101 13.76 7.81 -10.84
N GLY A 102 14.12 7.12 -11.92
CA GLY A 102 15.34 6.33 -12.03
C GLY A 102 15.08 4.82 -12.10
N LEU A 103 16.08 4.00 -11.78
CA LEU A 103 15.95 2.54 -11.85
C LEU A 103 15.18 1.95 -10.65
N GLN A 104 15.16 2.68 -9.53
CA GLN A 104 14.49 2.28 -8.29
C GLN A 104 13.13 2.95 -8.10
N GLY A 105 12.72 3.81 -9.06
CA GLY A 105 11.51 4.62 -9.03
C GLY A 105 10.63 4.39 -10.24
#